data_AF-A0A250L2Y6-F1
#
_entry.id   AF-A0A250L2Y6-F1
#
_cell.length_a   1.000
_cell.length_b   1.000
_cell.length_c   1.000
_cell.angle_alpha   90.00
_cell.angle_beta   90.00
_cell.angle_gamma   90.00
#
_symmetry.space_group_name_H-M   'P 1'
#
loop_
_entity.id
_entity.type
_entity.pdbx_description
1 polymer ?
#
loop_
_entity_poly.entity_id
_entity_poly.type
_entity_poly.pdbx_seq_one_letter_code
_entity_poly.pdbx_strand_id
1 'polypeptide(L)'
;MKRRLMWWFGLSVCLTLGLTTYSLLAGEDRFSNMFRITLENRVNQTLARLSQATAKDTLTPSDRRLVKVFVSSGIALGRWVYPEAAQVLSHYINGKGKPLALPSDYFQKSRYLNELIHSKKDGIHGPLTFQQKRDWRLSLALNPLYLAISGDHIKLYHPKIEFAHAPQSDVYTVVPIGKLNIVFYDNLISALNPTPFYVFSEWTVASK
;
A
#
# COMPACT_ATOMS: atom_id res chain seq x y z
N MET A 1 14.99 -39.65 17.44
CA MET A 1 14.84 -39.39 15.98
C MET A 1 14.07 -38.10 15.67
N LYS A 2 12.84 -37.90 16.18
CA LYS A 2 12.00 -36.71 15.90
C LYS A 2 12.64 -35.35 16.20
N ARG A 3 13.39 -35.23 17.30
CA ARG A 3 14.04 -33.97 17.70
C ARG A 3 15.11 -33.52 16.69
N ARG A 4 15.97 -34.43 16.23
CA ARG A 4 17.01 -34.13 15.21
C ARG A 4 16.40 -33.72 13.87
N LEU A 5 15.31 -34.37 13.43
CA LEU A 5 14.60 -34.02 12.19
C LEU A 5 14.03 -32.59 12.24
N MET A 6 13.50 -32.18 13.41
CA MET A 6 12.97 -30.84 13.64
C MET A 6 14.07 -29.75 13.58
N TRP A 7 15.27 -30.05 14.09
CA TRP A 7 16.42 -29.14 13.98
C TRP A 7 16.90 -28.99 12.53
N TRP A 8 16.99 -30.07 11.77
CA TRP A 8 17.36 -30.01 10.34
C TRP A 8 16.34 -29.24 9.51
N PHE A 9 15.05 -29.40 9.80
CA PHE A 9 13.99 -28.63 9.16
C PHE A 9 14.06 -27.14 9.54
N GLY A 10 14.27 -26.82 10.81
CA GLY A 10 14.43 -25.43 11.26
C GLY A 10 15.66 -24.76 10.63
N LEU A 11 16.79 -25.47 10.56
CA LEU A 11 18.01 -24.96 9.96
C LEU A 11 17.84 -24.73 8.44
N SER A 12 17.18 -25.64 7.72
CA SER A 12 16.95 -25.49 6.28
C SER A 12 16.00 -24.33 5.95
N VAL A 13 14.95 -24.12 6.75
CA VAL A 13 14.04 -22.96 6.62
C VAL A 13 14.80 -21.66 6.89
N CYS A 14 15.60 -21.58 7.96
CA CYS A 14 16.39 -20.38 8.25
C CYS A 14 17.41 -20.08 7.15
N LEU A 15 18.08 -21.12 6.62
CA LEU A 15 19.11 -20.96 5.59
C LEU A 15 18.51 -20.55 4.25
N THR A 16 17.36 -21.12 3.87
CA THR A 16 16.62 -20.71 2.66
C THR A 16 16.05 -19.29 2.77
N LEU A 17 15.52 -18.91 3.95
CA LEU A 17 15.10 -17.53 4.21
C LEU A 17 16.29 -16.56 4.19
N GLY A 18 17.43 -16.96 4.75
CA GLY A 18 18.66 -16.16 4.73
C GLY A 18 19.18 -15.93 3.31
N LEU A 19 19.25 -16.99 2.49
CA LEU A 19 19.70 -16.90 1.10
C LEU A 19 18.73 -16.10 0.22
N THR A 20 17.42 -16.27 0.39
CA THR A 20 16.44 -15.46 -0.35
C THR A 20 16.50 -14.00 0.07
N THR A 21 16.58 -13.71 1.37
CA THR A 21 16.74 -12.34 1.89
C THR A 21 18.03 -11.70 1.37
N TYR A 22 19.16 -12.41 1.44
CA TYR A 22 20.43 -11.95 0.86
C TYR A 22 20.30 -11.66 -0.63
N SER A 23 19.71 -12.59 -1.40
CA SER A 23 19.53 -12.44 -2.84
C SER A 23 18.61 -11.27 -3.20
N LEU A 24 17.63 -10.93 -2.36
CA LEU A 24 16.71 -9.82 -2.60
C LEU A 24 17.30 -8.46 -2.23
N LEU A 25 18.11 -8.40 -1.17
CA LEU A 25 18.54 -7.14 -0.57
C LEU A 25 19.99 -6.75 -0.90
N ALA A 26 20.91 -7.71 -0.86
CA ALA A 26 22.35 -7.43 -0.86
C ALA A 26 23.08 -8.06 -2.04
N GLY A 27 22.80 -9.33 -2.37
CA GLY A 27 23.60 -10.13 -3.31
C GLY A 27 23.77 -9.47 -4.68
N GLU A 28 25.00 -9.37 -5.15
CA GLU A 28 25.33 -8.80 -6.47
C GLU A 28 25.84 -9.87 -7.45
N ASP A 29 25.92 -11.11 -6.98
CA ASP A 29 26.35 -12.25 -7.77
C ASP A 29 25.31 -12.64 -8.83
N ARG A 30 25.75 -13.45 -9.80
CA ARG A 30 24.94 -13.88 -10.93
C ARG A 30 23.71 -14.68 -10.51
N PHE A 31 23.78 -15.49 -9.46
CA PHE A 31 22.64 -16.28 -8.98
C PHE A 31 21.60 -15.38 -8.33
N SER A 32 22.02 -14.46 -7.47
CA SER A 32 21.12 -13.46 -6.86
C SER A 32 20.41 -12.62 -7.93
N ASN A 33 21.15 -12.13 -8.93
CA ASN A 33 20.57 -11.38 -10.06
C ASN A 33 19.55 -12.22 -10.86
N MET A 34 19.93 -13.44 -11.24
CA MET A 34 19.05 -14.34 -12.00
C MET A 34 17.80 -14.73 -11.21
N PHE A 35 17.94 -15.00 -9.91
CA PHE A 35 16.81 -15.25 -9.01
C PHE A 35 15.87 -14.05 -8.96
N ARG A 36 16.40 -12.83 -8.76
CA ARG A 36 15.60 -11.59 -8.75
C ARG A 36 14.83 -11.37 -10.03
N ILE A 37 15.49 -11.45 -11.19
CA ILE A 37 14.85 -11.28 -12.50
C ILE A 37 13.76 -12.32 -12.72
N THR A 38 14.05 -13.59 -12.42
CA THR A 38 13.08 -14.67 -12.59
C THR A 38 11.87 -14.49 -11.67
N LEU A 39 12.11 -14.12 -10.41
CA LEU A 39 11.07 -13.88 -9.43
C LEU A 39 10.22 -12.66 -9.81
N GLU A 40 10.84 -11.53 -10.14
CA GLU A 40 10.16 -10.31 -10.58
C GLU A 40 9.27 -10.58 -11.79
N ASN A 41 9.83 -11.21 -12.84
CA ASN A 41 9.07 -11.56 -14.04
C ASN A 41 7.89 -12.45 -13.71
N ARG A 42 8.09 -13.50 -12.89
CA ARG A 42 7.02 -14.45 -12.56
C ARG A 42 5.92 -13.81 -11.72
N VAL A 43 6.29 -12.96 -10.75
CA VAL A 43 5.32 -12.22 -9.93
C VAL A 43 4.55 -11.23 -10.78
N ASN A 44 5.24 -10.41 -11.58
CA ASN A 44 4.60 -9.39 -12.42
C ASN A 44 3.72 -10.01 -13.50
N GLN A 45 4.13 -11.09 -14.16
CA GLN A 45 3.28 -11.85 -15.08
C GLN A 45 2.05 -12.42 -14.38
N THR A 46 2.20 -12.91 -13.15
CA THR A 46 1.08 -13.44 -12.36
C THR A 46 0.09 -12.32 -12.02
N LEU A 47 0.57 -11.17 -11.53
CA LEU A 47 -0.26 -10.01 -11.19
C LEU A 47 -0.98 -9.44 -12.43
N ALA A 48 -0.29 -9.35 -13.57
CA ALA A 48 -0.88 -8.93 -14.84
C ALA A 48 -1.98 -9.90 -15.30
N ARG A 49 -1.74 -11.23 -15.25
CA ARG A 49 -2.75 -12.25 -15.57
C ARG A 49 -3.96 -12.11 -14.65
N LEU A 50 -3.74 -11.96 -13.35
CA LEU A 50 -4.82 -11.78 -12.37
C LEU A 50 -5.61 -10.51 -12.67
N SER A 51 -4.95 -9.40 -12.99
CA SER A 51 -5.61 -8.12 -13.31
C SER A 51 -6.51 -8.24 -14.54
N GLN A 52 -6.02 -8.89 -15.59
CA GLN A 52 -6.80 -9.16 -16.80
C GLN A 52 -7.97 -10.11 -16.53
N ALA A 53 -7.79 -11.13 -15.68
CA ALA A 53 -8.87 -12.02 -15.27
C ALA A 53 -9.92 -11.30 -14.40
N THR A 54 -9.51 -10.35 -13.55
CA THR A 54 -10.43 -9.50 -12.79
C THR A 54 -11.26 -8.63 -13.73
N ALA A 55 -10.63 -7.99 -14.72
CA ALA A 55 -11.30 -7.14 -15.69
C ALA A 55 -12.35 -7.88 -16.54
N LYS A 56 -12.12 -9.17 -16.80
CA LYS A 56 -13.02 -10.04 -17.56
C LYS A 56 -14.03 -10.81 -16.69
N ASP A 57 -13.99 -10.63 -15.37
CA ASP A 57 -14.76 -11.41 -14.39
C ASP A 57 -14.57 -12.94 -14.52
N THR A 58 -13.35 -13.38 -14.86
CA THR A 58 -12.99 -14.80 -15.01
C THR A 58 -12.10 -15.32 -13.88
N LEU A 59 -12.07 -14.65 -12.73
CA LEU A 59 -11.23 -15.06 -11.59
C LEU A 59 -11.72 -16.35 -10.94
N THR A 60 -10.85 -17.34 -10.86
CA THR A 60 -11.12 -18.57 -10.11
C THR A 60 -11.08 -18.33 -8.58
N PRO A 61 -11.66 -19.23 -7.76
CA PRO A 61 -11.52 -19.16 -6.30
C PRO A 61 -10.08 -19.24 -5.80
N SER A 62 -9.20 -19.96 -6.52
CA SER A 62 -7.76 -19.97 -6.24
C SER A 62 -7.10 -18.63 -6.55
N ASP A 63 -7.50 -17.97 -7.64
CA ASP A 63 -6.98 -16.65 -8.00
C ASP A 63 -7.36 -15.60 -6.96
N ARG A 64 -8.63 -15.60 -6.51
CA ARG A 64 -9.09 -14.70 -5.43
C ARG A 64 -8.30 -14.89 -4.14
N ARG A 65 -7.99 -16.14 -3.77
CA ARG A 65 -7.12 -16.43 -2.62
C ARG A 65 -5.71 -15.90 -2.82
N LEU A 66 -5.15 -16.04 -4.01
CA LEU A 66 -3.82 -15.54 -4.35
C LEU A 66 -3.76 -14.00 -4.29
N VAL A 67 -4.77 -13.31 -4.84
CA VAL A 67 -4.92 -11.85 -4.70
C VAL A 67 -4.96 -11.45 -3.22
N LYS A 68 -5.77 -12.14 -2.41
CA LYS A 68 -5.85 -11.88 -0.97
C LYS A 68 -4.50 -12.02 -0.28
N VAL A 69 -3.71 -13.03 -0.64
CA VAL A 69 -2.35 -13.22 -0.10
C VAL A 69 -1.46 -12.04 -0.49
N PHE A 70 -1.40 -11.65 -1.76
CA PHE A 70 -0.58 -10.52 -2.21
C PHE A 70 -0.94 -9.22 -1.50
N VAL A 71 -2.24 -8.89 -1.44
CA VAL A 71 -2.72 -7.68 -0.77
C VAL A 71 -2.42 -7.73 0.73
N SER A 72 -2.64 -8.86 1.39
CA SER A 72 -2.35 -9.00 2.83
C SER A 72 -0.86 -8.88 3.12
N SER A 73 0.01 -9.44 2.28
CA SER A 73 1.46 -9.27 2.38
C SER A 73 1.87 -7.81 2.17
N GLY A 74 1.27 -7.12 1.18
CA GLY A 74 1.49 -5.70 0.95
C GLY A 74 1.09 -4.82 2.14
N ILE A 75 -0.06 -5.11 2.76
CA ILE A 75 -0.49 -4.44 4.00
C ILE A 75 0.49 -4.72 5.14
N ALA A 76 0.90 -5.97 5.33
CA ALA A 76 1.80 -6.36 6.41
C ALA A 76 3.17 -5.67 6.31
N LEU A 77 3.75 -5.62 5.11
CA LEU A 77 4.99 -4.88 4.85
C LEU A 77 4.78 -3.37 4.99
N GLY A 78 3.67 -2.88 4.45
CA GLY A 78 3.32 -1.45 4.47
C GLY A 78 3.15 -0.87 5.86
N ARG A 79 2.71 -1.66 6.85
CA ARG A 79 2.59 -1.19 8.25
C ARG A 79 3.90 -0.65 8.83
N TRP A 80 5.05 -1.10 8.33
CA TRP A 80 6.36 -0.66 8.81
C TRP A 80 6.90 0.55 8.06
N VAL A 81 6.54 0.69 6.78
CA VAL A 81 7.15 1.68 5.88
C VAL A 81 6.20 2.86 5.61
N TYR A 82 4.90 2.58 5.45
CA TYR A 82 3.83 3.53 5.14
C TYR A 82 2.54 3.17 5.91
N PRO A 83 2.52 3.32 7.24
CA PRO A 83 1.45 2.80 8.09
C PRO A 83 0.06 3.35 7.77
N GLU A 84 -0.07 4.62 7.39
CA GLU A 84 -1.36 5.24 7.04
C GLU A 84 -1.93 4.61 5.78
N ALA A 85 -1.12 4.42 4.73
CA ALA A 85 -1.56 3.79 3.48
C ALA A 85 -1.93 2.32 3.71
N ALA A 86 -1.17 1.61 4.54
CA ALA A 86 -1.50 0.24 4.93
C ALA A 86 -2.81 0.16 5.73
N GLN A 87 -3.08 1.15 6.60
CA GLN A 87 -4.33 1.25 7.35
C GLN A 87 -5.51 1.55 6.44
N VAL A 88 -5.37 2.48 5.49
CA VAL A 88 -6.36 2.80 4.45
C VAL A 88 -6.71 1.56 3.63
N LEU A 89 -5.72 0.86 3.07
CA LEU A 89 -5.95 -0.34 2.26
C LEU A 89 -6.58 -1.49 3.08
N SER A 90 -6.08 -1.72 4.30
CA SER A 90 -6.64 -2.73 5.20
C SER A 90 -8.11 -2.43 5.56
N HIS A 91 -8.45 -1.16 5.75
CA HIS A 91 -9.80 -0.72 6.08
C HIS A 91 -10.72 -0.73 4.86
N TYR A 92 -10.22 -0.45 3.66
CA TYR A 92 -10.99 -0.57 2.42
C TYR A 92 -11.55 -1.99 2.23
N ILE A 93 -10.75 -2.99 2.60
CA ILE A 93 -11.10 -4.41 2.44
C ILE A 93 -11.95 -4.92 3.61
N ASN A 94 -11.66 -4.51 4.85
CA ASN A 94 -12.25 -5.13 6.04
C ASN A 94 -13.15 -4.21 6.86
N GLY A 95 -13.15 -2.90 6.59
CA GLY A 95 -13.80 -1.85 7.36
C GLY A 95 -15.29 -1.68 7.09
N LYS A 96 -15.83 -2.37 6.07
CA LYS A 96 -17.27 -2.40 5.72
C LYS A 96 -17.84 -0.99 5.48
N GLY A 97 -17.08 -0.11 4.84
CA GLY A 97 -17.51 1.25 4.49
C GLY A 97 -17.57 2.23 5.67
N LYS A 98 -17.24 1.80 6.90
CA LYS A 98 -17.24 2.69 8.07
C LYS A 98 -16.20 3.79 7.89
N PRO A 99 -16.42 4.99 8.46
CA PRO A 99 -15.39 6.01 8.58
C PRO A 99 -14.08 5.48 9.19
N LEU A 100 -12.94 5.91 8.66
CA LEU A 100 -11.62 5.66 9.22
C LEU A 100 -11.00 6.95 9.74
N ALA A 101 -10.71 6.99 11.04
CA ALA A 101 -9.86 8.02 11.63
C ALA A 101 -8.40 7.56 11.59
N LEU A 102 -7.54 8.33 10.95
CA LEU A 102 -6.09 8.13 10.94
C LEU A 102 -5.43 8.97 12.04
N PRO A 103 -4.43 8.44 12.75
CA PRO A 103 -3.63 9.22 13.70
C PRO A 103 -3.00 10.45 13.02
N SER A 104 -2.99 11.59 13.71
CA SER A 104 -2.50 12.85 13.14
C SER A 104 -0.98 13.05 13.28
N ASP A 105 -0.29 12.18 14.05
CA ASP A 105 1.15 12.31 14.36
C ASP A 105 2.04 12.49 13.13
N TYR A 106 1.74 11.76 12.06
CA TYR A 106 2.47 11.88 10.80
C TYR A 106 2.11 13.17 10.06
N PHE A 107 0.81 13.44 9.90
CA PHE A 107 0.33 14.57 9.11
C PHE A 107 0.76 15.92 9.68
N GLN A 108 0.81 16.04 11.01
CA GLN A 108 1.35 17.21 11.71
C GLN A 108 2.82 17.49 11.39
N LYS A 109 3.60 16.45 11.07
CA LYS A 109 5.04 16.53 10.80
C LYS A 109 5.36 16.63 9.30
N SER A 110 4.37 16.43 8.43
CA SER A 110 4.58 16.52 6.98
C SER A 110 4.92 17.95 6.59
N ARG A 111 6.12 18.13 6.02
CA ARG A 111 6.56 19.43 5.51
C ARG A 111 5.63 19.96 4.41
N TYR A 112 5.23 19.10 3.48
CA TYR A 112 4.32 19.47 2.40
C TYR A 112 2.97 19.92 2.94
N LEU A 113 2.36 19.18 3.88
CA LEU A 113 1.09 19.58 4.47
C LEU A 113 1.22 20.89 5.25
N ASN A 114 2.29 21.07 6.01
CA ASN A 114 2.51 22.30 6.74
C ASN A 114 2.65 23.50 5.79
N GLU A 115 3.46 23.40 4.74
CA GLU A 115 3.55 24.44 3.70
C GLU A 115 2.19 24.71 3.04
N LEU A 116 1.42 23.66 2.75
CA LEU A 116 0.09 23.76 2.17
C LEU A 116 -0.89 24.48 3.11
N ILE A 117 -0.94 24.10 4.39
CA ILE A 117 -1.80 24.71 5.42
C ILE A 117 -1.45 26.19 5.58
N HIS A 118 -0.17 26.56 5.70
CA HIS A 118 0.24 27.95 5.84
C HIS A 118 -0.09 28.81 4.60
N SER A 119 -0.12 28.19 3.42
CA SER A 119 -0.48 28.89 2.17
C SER A 119 -1.99 29.10 1.98
N LYS A 120 -2.82 28.41 2.76
CA LYS A 120 -4.28 28.41 2.63
C LYS A 120 -4.91 29.22 3.77
N LYS A 121 -6.03 29.86 3.47
CA LYS A 121 -6.89 30.51 4.47
C LYS A 121 -7.90 29.50 5.00
N ASP A 122 -8.61 29.88 6.06
CA ASP A 122 -9.79 29.18 6.55
C ASP A 122 -10.76 28.83 5.41
N GLY A 123 -11.39 27.66 5.52
CA GLY A 123 -12.29 27.10 4.52
C GLY A 123 -11.93 25.67 4.11
N ILE A 124 -12.67 25.18 3.12
CA ILE A 124 -12.53 23.83 2.57
C ILE A 124 -11.79 23.91 1.22
N HIS A 125 -10.74 23.10 1.08
CA HIS A 125 -9.87 23.05 -0.08
C HIS A 125 -9.80 21.62 -0.62
N GLY A 126 -10.11 21.41 -1.90
CA GLY A 126 -9.97 20.10 -2.55
C GLY A 126 -10.80 19.94 -3.82
N PRO A 127 -10.53 18.90 -4.63
CA PRO A 127 -9.44 17.93 -4.46
C PRO A 127 -8.05 18.56 -4.72
N LEU A 128 -7.10 18.29 -3.83
CA LEU A 128 -5.70 18.73 -3.94
C LEU A 128 -4.85 17.54 -4.36
N THR A 129 -4.44 17.52 -5.63
CA THR A 129 -3.48 16.54 -6.15
C THR A 129 -2.06 17.06 -6.04
N PHE A 130 -1.12 16.15 -5.83
CA PHE A 130 0.29 16.51 -5.77
C PHE A 130 1.17 15.35 -6.21
N GLN A 131 2.42 15.67 -6.57
CA GLN A 131 3.40 14.68 -6.99
C GLN A 131 3.89 13.89 -5.78
N GLN A 132 3.96 12.56 -5.90
CA GLN A 132 4.42 11.65 -4.86
C GLN A 132 5.80 12.03 -4.30
N LYS A 133 6.69 12.63 -5.11
CA LYS A 133 8.02 13.11 -4.65
C LYS A 133 7.97 14.21 -3.57
N ARG A 134 6.85 14.93 -3.43
CA ARG A 134 6.69 15.97 -2.39
C ARG A 134 6.42 15.37 -1.02
N ASP A 135 5.60 14.33 -0.99
CA ASP A 135 5.29 13.56 0.20
C ASP A 135 4.76 12.17 -0.21
N TRP A 136 5.66 11.19 -0.27
CA TRP A 136 5.32 9.89 -0.83
C TRP A 136 4.38 9.09 0.07
N ARG A 137 4.51 9.22 1.40
CA ARG A 137 3.69 8.51 2.39
C ARG A 137 2.29 9.08 2.47
N LEU A 138 2.14 10.41 2.40
CA LEU A 138 0.84 11.05 2.24
C LEU A 138 0.22 10.69 0.89
N SER A 139 1.00 10.69 -0.19
CA SER A 139 0.47 10.40 -1.53
C SER A 139 -0.11 9.00 -1.65
N LEU A 140 0.47 8.02 -0.95
CA LEU A 140 -0.04 6.64 -0.93
C LEU A 140 -1.29 6.49 -0.04
N ALA A 141 -1.45 7.35 0.97
CA ALA A 141 -2.58 7.28 1.88
C ALA A 141 -3.79 8.09 1.39
N LEU A 142 -3.54 9.30 0.86
CA LEU A 142 -4.53 10.34 0.56
C LEU A 142 -4.06 11.20 -0.63
N ASN A 143 -4.24 10.73 -1.87
CA ASN A 143 -4.07 11.53 -3.09
C ASN A 143 -5.19 11.21 -4.10
N PRO A 144 -6.05 12.18 -4.48
CA PRO A 144 -6.08 13.57 -3.99
C PRO A 144 -6.40 13.65 -2.49
N LEU A 145 -6.14 14.80 -1.86
CA LEU A 145 -6.60 15.07 -0.49
C LEU A 145 -7.55 16.26 -0.44
N TYR A 146 -8.34 16.33 0.62
CA TYR A 146 -9.15 17.49 0.98
C TYR A 146 -8.69 18.02 2.34
N LEU A 147 -8.70 19.34 2.48
CA LEU A 147 -8.23 20.04 3.66
C LEU A 147 -9.29 21.04 4.09
N ALA A 148 -9.77 20.93 5.33
CA ALA A 148 -10.58 21.97 5.96
C ALA A 148 -9.77 22.63 7.08
N ILE A 149 -9.77 23.97 7.07
CA ILE A 149 -9.07 24.82 8.03
C ILE A 149 -10.12 25.70 8.70
N SER A 150 -10.16 25.70 10.03
CA SER A 150 -11.07 26.52 10.84
C SER A 150 -10.31 27.04 12.06
N GLY A 151 -9.76 28.25 11.95
CA GLY A 151 -8.77 28.75 12.90
C GLY A 151 -7.60 27.77 13.05
N ASP A 152 -7.31 27.38 14.28
CA ASP A 152 -6.23 26.43 14.58
C ASP A 152 -6.60 24.96 14.34
N HIS A 153 -7.86 24.67 13.98
CA HIS A 153 -8.33 23.31 13.75
C HIS A 153 -8.13 22.89 12.28
N ILE A 154 -7.43 21.78 12.08
CA ILE A 154 -7.12 21.21 10.78
C ILE A 154 -7.79 19.84 10.64
N LYS A 155 -8.47 19.65 9.51
CA LYS A 155 -9.06 18.39 9.10
C LYS A 155 -8.57 18.00 7.72
N LEU A 156 -7.78 16.95 7.66
CA LEU A 156 -7.36 16.29 6.44
C LEU A 156 -8.33 15.13 6.14
N TYR A 157 -8.89 15.04 4.94
CA TYR A 157 -9.85 13.98 4.64
C TYR A 157 -9.90 13.58 3.17
N HIS A 158 -10.53 12.43 2.90
CA HIS A 158 -10.98 12.04 1.56
C HIS A 158 -12.44 11.57 1.67
N PRO A 159 -13.38 12.16 0.89
CA PRO A 159 -14.81 11.90 1.03
C PRO A 159 -15.19 10.45 0.75
N LYS A 160 -14.51 9.83 -0.22
CA LYS A 160 -14.78 8.44 -0.66
C LYS A 160 -13.52 7.78 -1.24
N ILE A 161 -12.77 7.01 -0.44
CA ILE A 161 -11.64 6.22 -0.96
C ILE A 161 -12.19 5.09 -1.82
N GLU A 162 -11.74 5.02 -3.06
CA GLU A 162 -12.12 4.01 -4.03
C GLU A 162 -10.94 3.75 -4.97
N PHE A 163 -10.50 2.49 -5.04
CA PHE A 163 -9.44 2.07 -5.96
C PHE A 163 -10.06 1.74 -7.32
N ALA A 164 -9.20 1.56 -8.33
CA ALA A 164 -9.62 1.22 -9.68
C ALA A 164 -10.61 0.04 -9.69
N HIS A 165 -11.71 0.18 -10.41
CA HIS A 165 -12.71 -0.85 -10.59
C HIS A 165 -12.19 -1.99 -11.46
N ALA A 166 -12.88 -3.14 -11.42
CA ALA A 166 -12.47 -4.34 -12.16
C ALA A 166 -12.02 -4.09 -13.61
N PRO A 167 -12.74 -3.30 -14.44
CA PRO A 167 -12.36 -3.08 -15.86
C PRO A 167 -11.08 -2.25 -16.05
N GLN A 168 -10.65 -1.48 -15.03
CA GLN A 168 -9.55 -0.52 -15.11
C GLN A 168 -8.18 -1.19 -14.86
N SER A 169 -7.77 -2.05 -15.79
CA SER A 169 -6.53 -2.82 -15.70
C SER A 169 -5.23 -2.06 -16.03
N ASP A 170 -5.34 -0.76 -16.34
CA ASP A 170 -4.23 0.13 -16.71
C ASP A 170 -3.69 0.95 -15.52
N VAL A 171 -4.39 0.96 -14.39
CA VAL A 171 -3.96 1.64 -13.17
C VAL A 171 -3.12 0.69 -12.32
N TYR A 172 -1.86 1.06 -12.07
CA TYR A 172 -0.94 0.27 -11.26
C TYR A 172 0.00 1.13 -10.41
N THR A 173 0.47 0.52 -9.33
CA THR A 173 1.51 1.05 -8.46
C THR A 173 2.75 0.16 -8.55
N VAL A 174 3.92 0.76 -8.73
CA VAL A 174 5.21 0.05 -8.61
C VAL A 174 5.63 0.05 -7.15
N VAL A 175 5.69 -1.14 -6.54
CA VAL A 175 6.09 -1.33 -5.15
C VAL A 175 7.53 -1.85 -5.12
N PRO A 176 8.51 -1.06 -4.66
CA PRO A 176 9.87 -1.53 -4.51
C PRO A 176 9.96 -2.48 -3.31
N ILE A 177 10.43 -3.72 -3.55
CA ILE A 177 10.69 -4.72 -2.50
C ILE A 177 12.15 -5.16 -2.61
N GLY A 178 13.02 -4.53 -1.81
CA GLY A 178 14.47 -4.70 -1.97
C GLY A 178 14.93 -4.19 -3.33
N LYS A 179 15.60 -5.06 -4.11
CA LYS A 179 16.01 -4.79 -5.49
C LYS A 179 14.98 -5.23 -6.54
N LEU A 180 13.72 -5.51 -6.15
CA LEU A 180 12.62 -5.87 -7.07
C LEU A 180 11.66 -4.70 -7.30
N ASN A 181 11.13 -4.60 -8.53
CA ASN A 181 10.04 -3.71 -8.90
C ASN A 181 8.77 -4.51 -9.17
N ILE A 182 7.90 -4.62 -8.15
CA ILE A 182 6.64 -5.33 -8.29
C ILE A 182 5.55 -4.39 -8.80
N VAL A 183 4.96 -4.72 -9.95
CA VAL A 183 3.85 -3.97 -10.54
C VAL A 183 2.53 -4.50 -10.00
N PHE A 184 1.91 -3.75 -9.10
CA PHE A 184 0.64 -4.12 -8.49
C PHE A 184 -0.50 -3.32 -9.12
N TYR A 185 -1.46 -4.02 -9.73
CA TYR A 185 -2.61 -3.39 -10.40
C TYR A 185 -3.72 -3.10 -9.39
N ASP A 186 -4.24 -1.89 -9.41
CA ASP A 186 -5.23 -1.42 -8.42
C ASP A 186 -6.55 -2.18 -8.53
N ASN A 187 -6.94 -2.56 -9.76
CA ASN A 187 -8.16 -3.33 -10.00
C ASN A 187 -8.17 -4.71 -9.33
N LEU A 188 -7.02 -5.26 -8.94
CA LEU A 188 -6.96 -6.50 -8.16
C LEU A 188 -7.68 -6.35 -6.81
N ILE A 189 -7.69 -5.15 -6.24
CA ILE A 189 -8.34 -4.90 -4.95
C ILE A 189 -9.85 -5.11 -5.08
N SER A 190 -10.45 -4.81 -6.24
CA SER A 190 -11.90 -5.00 -6.45
C SER A 190 -12.31 -6.46 -6.35
N ALA A 191 -11.41 -7.41 -6.62
CA ALA A 191 -11.67 -8.85 -6.48
C ALA A 191 -11.92 -9.29 -5.01
N LEU A 192 -11.56 -8.44 -4.05
CA LEU A 192 -11.74 -8.65 -2.62
C LEU A 192 -13.03 -8.04 -2.06
N ASN A 193 -13.93 -7.55 -2.94
CA ASN A 193 -15.19 -6.89 -2.58
C ASN A 193 -15.01 -5.73 -1.56
N PRO A 194 -14.10 -4.77 -1.83
CA PRO A 194 -13.85 -3.67 -0.92
C PRO A 194 -15.07 -2.75 -0.86
N THR A 195 -15.17 -1.97 0.21
CA THR A 195 -16.26 -1.00 0.38
C THR A 195 -15.70 0.40 0.47
N PRO A 196 -16.08 1.33 -0.43
CA PRO A 196 -15.70 2.73 -0.33
C PRO A 196 -16.06 3.33 1.03
N PHE A 197 -15.20 4.20 1.54
CA PHE A 197 -15.33 4.77 2.87
C PHE A 197 -14.78 6.18 2.94
N TYR A 198 -15.23 6.90 3.95
CA TYR A 198 -14.70 8.20 4.33
C TYR A 198 -13.48 8.03 5.23
N VAL A 199 -12.40 8.76 4.97
CA VAL A 199 -11.19 8.75 5.80
C VAL A 199 -10.82 10.17 6.21
N PHE A 200 -10.34 10.32 7.44
CA PHE A 200 -9.97 11.63 7.97
C PHE A 200 -8.89 11.55 9.03
N SER A 201 -8.22 12.68 9.25
CA SER A 201 -7.36 12.95 10.38
C SER A 201 -7.56 14.40 10.81
N GLU A 202 -7.62 14.63 12.12
CA GLU A 202 -7.91 15.94 12.70
C GLU A 202 -6.89 16.27 13.79
N TRP A 203 -6.48 17.53 13.86
CA TRP A 203 -5.60 18.04 14.91
C TRP A 203 -5.78 19.54 15.09
N THR A 204 -5.26 20.06 16.20
CA THR A 204 -5.15 21.50 16.46
C THR A 204 -3.70 21.90 16.36
N VAL A 205 -3.40 22.95 15.59
CA VAL A 205 -2.05 23.53 15.54
C VAL A 205 -1.81 24.21 16.88
N ALA A 206 -0.78 23.78 17.63
CA ALA A 206 -0.40 24.48 18.84
C ALA A 206 0.05 25.90 18.48
N SER A 207 -0.58 26.91 19.07
CA SER A 207 -0.14 28.30 19.00
C SER A 207 1.30 28.36 19.54
N LYS A 208 2.22 28.85 18.71
CA LYS A 208 3.59 29.16 19.14
C LYS A 208 3.61 30.43 19.97
#